data_AF-A0A968HDD3-F1
#
_entry.id   AF-A0A968HDD3-F1
#
_cell.length_a   1.000
_cell.length_b   1.000
_cell.length_c   1.000
_cell.angle_alpha   90.00
_cell.angle_beta   90.00
_cell.angle_gamma   90.00
#
_symmetry.space_group_name_H-M   'P 1'
#
loop_
_entity.id
_entity.type
_entity.pdbx_description
1 polymer ?
#
loop_
_entity_poly.entity_id
_entity_poly.type
_entity_poly.pdbx_seq_one_letter_code
_entity_poly.pdbx_strand_id
1 'polypeptide(L)'
;MVTSIRQFPLPEKFLLGGEKGVRNNRALESLTATSDGEVAFTASEAALVQDGEDATLAAGSPARIVQYDVATGEPQQEFLYYTDPLPFESNLPEGFSTGGLVELLALDRTHLLSMERAFAEGVGNAVRIFEVSLAGADDIRSIDSLLEAESEGDRIQPVQKKLLLALEPPGAIVDNLEGIIFGTPLPDGRQTLILMSDNNFNPIQITQFLIIANPKVPE
;
A
#
# COMPACT_ATOMS: atom_id res chain seq x y z
N MET A 1 -29.95 -9.85 -1.97
CA MET A 1 -30.06 -8.63 -1.14
C MET A 1 -28.77 -8.60 -0.34
N VAL A 2 -27.85 -7.66 -0.63
CA VAL A 2 -26.59 -7.54 0.12
C VAL A 2 -26.92 -6.73 1.37
N THR A 3 -26.84 -7.36 2.54
CA THR A 3 -27.00 -6.65 3.81
C THR A 3 -25.66 -6.02 4.17
N SER A 4 -25.56 -4.70 4.05
CA SER A 4 -24.39 -3.97 4.58
C SER A 4 -24.44 -3.97 6.11
N ILE A 5 -23.33 -4.31 6.75
CA ILE A 5 -23.21 -4.39 8.22
C ILE A 5 -22.71 -3.07 8.80
N ARG A 6 -21.82 -2.36 8.08
CA ARG A 6 -21.24 -1.07 8.45
C ARG A 6 -20.68 -0.37 7.21
N GLN A 7 -20.59 0.96 7.27
CA GLN A 7 -19.97 1.79 6.24
C GLN A 7 -18.98 2.75 6.92
N PHE A 8 -17.83 2.94 6.26
CA PHE A 8 -16.81 3.91 6.65
C PHE A 8 -16.83 5.03 5.61
N PRO A 9 -17.12 6.30 5.99
CA PRO A 9 -17.10 7.41 5.05
C PRO A 9 -15.68 7.69 4.58
N LEU A 10 -15.51 7.76 3.26
CA LEU A 10 -14.26 8.19 2.66
C LEU A 10 -14.20 9.72 2.63
N PRO A 11 -13.08 10.37 3.01
CA PRO A 11 -12.94 11.82 2.88
C PRO A 11 -13.17 12.28 1.44
N GLU A 12 -13.83 13.43 1.26
CA GLU A 12 -14.26 13.91 -0.07
C GLU A 12 -13.10 14.05 -1.06
N LYS A 13 -11.88 14.35 -0.57
CA LYS A 13 -10.67 14.48 -1.39
C LYS A 13 -10.29 13.24 -2.20
N PHE A 14 -10.77 12.05 -1.80
CA PHE A 14 -10.55 10.80 -2.53
C PHE A 14 -11.59 10.55 -3.62
N LEU A 15 -12.74 11.24 -3.59
CA LEU A 15 -13.82 11.01 -4.56
C LEU A 15 -13.37 11.42 -5.96
N LEU A 16 -13.72 10.60 -6.95
CA LEU A 16 -13.45 10.85 -8.37
C LEU A 16 -14.02 12.21 -8.80
N GLY A 17 -13.14 13.13 -9.21
CA GLY A 17 -13.50 14.52 -9.53
C GLY A 17 -12.82 15.10 -10.77
N GLY A 18 -12.18 14.27 -11.61
CA GLY A 18 -11.47 14.72 -12.82
C GLY A 18 -10.09 15.33 -12.51
N GLU A 19 -10.07 16.54 -11.95
CA GLU A 19 -8.85 17.23 -11.51
C GLU A 19 -8.50 16.97 -10.03
N LYS A 20 -9.34 16.20 -9.33
CA LYS A 20 -9.15 15.78 -7.94
C LYS A 20 -9.60 14.34 -7.74
N GLY A 21 -9.12 13.71 -6.68
CA GLY A 21 -9.54 12.36 -6.28
C GLY A 21 -8.57 11.27 -6.67
N VAL A 22 -9.01 10.04 -6.44
CA VAL A 22 -8.28 8.84 -6.88
C VAL A 22 -8.15 8.80 -8.40
N ARG A 23 -7.10 8.16 -8.90
CA ARG A 23 -6.94 7.92 -10.33
C ARG A 23 -7.61 6.60 -10.72
N ASN A 24 -7.93 6.45 -12.00
CA ASN A 24 -8.44 5.18 -12.51
C ASN A 24 -7.40 4.07 -12.24
N ASN A 25 -7.85 2.97 -11.64
CA ASN A 25 -6.98 1.85 -11.26
C ASN A 25 -5.86 2.27 -10.27
N ARG A 26 -6.11 3.25 -9.39
CA ARG A 26 -5.21 3.68 -8.30
C ARG A 26 -5.99 4.16 -7.08
N ALA A 27 -7.12 3.51 -6.80
CA ALA A 27 -8.01 3.90 -5.72
C ALA A 27 -7.50 3.28 -4.40
N LEU A 28 -8.42 2.87 -3.52
CA LEU A 28 -8.06 2.15 -2.31
C LEU A 28 -7.83 0.67 -2.64
N GLU A 29 -6.63 0.17 -2.35
CA GLU A 29 -6.27 -1.23 -2.61
C GLU A 29 -6.14 -2.06 -1.32
N SER A 30 -5.94 -1.39 -0.18
CA SER A 30 -5.71 -2.05 1.11
C SER A 30 -6.85 -1.86 2.10
N LEU A 31 -7.11 -2.87 2.93
CA LEU A 31 -7.99 -2.77 4.09
C LEU A 31 -7.57 -3.73 5.19
N THR A 32 -7.24 -3.21 6.36
CA THR A 32 -6.81 -4.02 7.51
C THR A 32 -7.35 -3.45 8.82
N ALA A 33 -7.37 -4.27 9.87
CA ALA A 33 -7.77 -3.85 11.21
C ALA A 33 -6.78 -4.36 12.24
N THR A 34 -6.60 -3.60 13.32
CA THR A 34 -5.81 -4.03 14.48
C THR A 34 -6.43 -5.28 15.11
N SER A 35 -5.60 -6.07 15.80
CA SER A 35 -6.03 -7.32 16.43
C SER A 35 -7.07 -7.13 17.55
N ASP A 36 -7.11 -5.95 18.18
CA ASP A 36 -8.14 -5.53 19.14
C ASP A 36 -9.45 -5.09 18.46
N GLY A 37 -9.44 -4.91 17.13
CA GLY A 37 -10.60 -4.51 16.33
C GLY A 37 -11.04 -3.06 16.55
N GLU A 38 -10.22 -2.22 17.19
CA GLU A 38 -10.59 -0.83 17.49
C GLU A 38 -10.20 0.14 16.37
N VAL A 39 -9.19 -0.18 15.58
CA VAL A 39 -8.67 0.67 14.52
C VAL A 39 -8.65 -0.09 13.19
N ALA A 40 -9.05 0.59 12.12
CA ALA A 40 -8.92 0.09 10.76
C ALA A 40 -8.06 1.03 9.91
N PHE A 41 -7.37 0.49 8.92
CA PHE A 41 -6.57 1.24 7.97
C PHE A 41 -6.94 0.89 6.54
N THR A 42 -6.84 1.87 5.67
CA THR A 42 -6.85 1.72 4.21
C THR A 42 -5.83 2.70 3.63
N ALA A 43 -5.46 2.54 2.37
CA ALA A 43 -4.62 3.49 1.68
C ALA A 43 -4.91 3.53 0.19
N SER A 44 -4.63 4.68 -0.43
CA SER A 44 -4.60 4.79 -1.88
C SER A 44 -3.39 4.03 -2.46
N GLU A 45 -3.52 3.47 -3.67
CA GLU A 45 -2.42 2.78 -4.34
C GLU A 45 -1.27 3.73 -4.69
N ALA A 46 -1.62 4.96 -5.06
CA ALA A 46 -0.71 6.01 -5.50
C ALA A 46 -1.27 7.38 -5.13
N ALA A 47 -0.67 8.43 -5.72
CA ALA A 47 -1.13 9.81 -5.61
C ALA A 47 -2.57 10.00 -6.06
N LEU A 48 -3.32 10.74 -5.24
CA LEU A 48 -4.50 11.45 -5.75
C LEU A 48 -4.06 12.46 -6.82
N VAL A 49 -4.98 12.87 -7.69
CA VAL A 49 -4.66 13.78 -8.80
C VAL A 49 -3.97 15.06 -8.32
N GLN A 50 -4.42 15.60 -7.20
CA GLN A 50 -3.91 16.85 -6.61
C GLN A 50 -2.67 16.66 -5.71
N ASP A 51 -2.17 15.44 -5.55
CA ASP A 51 -1.09 15.14 -4.60
C ASP A 51 0.27 14.92 -5.27
N GLY A 52 0.28 14.58 -6.55
CA GLY A 52 1.51 14.31 -7.29
C GLY A 52 1.31 13.29 -8.40
N GLU A 53 2.43 12.82 -8.93
CA GLU A 53 2.47 11.87 -10.04
C GLU A 53 2.50 10.41 -9.59
N ASP A 54 2.24 9.49 -10.51
CA ASP A 54 2.47 8.06 -10.32
C ASP A 54 3.98 7.77 -10.16
N ALA A 55 4.30 6.61 -9.59
CA ALA A 55 5.68 6.20 -9.37
C ALA A 55 6.41 6.02 -10.70
N THR A 56 7.67 6.46 -10.74
CA THR A 56 8.58 6.35 -11.89
C THR A 56 9.85 5.63 -11.45
N LEU A 57 10.78 5.40 -12.38
CA LEU A 57 12.13 4.89 -12.04
C LEU A 57 12.93 5.85 -11.14
N ALA A 58 12.62 7.15 -11.20
CA ALA A 58 13.38 8.19 -10.51
C ALA A 58 12.77 8.61 -9.17
N ALA A 59 11.46 8.45 -9.02
CA ALA A 59 10.71 8.92 -7.86
C ALA A 59 9.54 8.00 -7.54
N GLY A 60 9.24 7.86 -6.24
CA GLY A 60 8.01 7.23 -5.77
C GLY A 60 6.79 8.14 -5.94
N SER A 61 5.63 7.62 -5.54
CA SER A 61 4.35 8.33 -5.56
C SER A 61 3.84 8.58 -4.13
N PRO A 62 3.28 9.77 -3.83
CA PRO A 62 2.67 10.06 -2.53
C PRO A 62 1.29 9.39 -2.40
N ALA A 63 1.20 8.28 -1.69
CA ALA A 63 -0.06 7.67 -1.25
C ALA A 63 -0.52 8.22 0.10
N ARG A 64 -1.82 8.07 0.40
CA ARG A 64 -2.42 8.46 1.68
C ARG A 64 -2.90 7.22 2.43
N ILE A 65 -2.43 7.03 3.66
CA ILE A 65 -2.98 6.04 4.61
C ILE A 65 -4.07 6.73 5.42
N VAL A 66 -5.27 6.17 5.47
CA VAL A 66 -6.36 6.65 6.32
C VAL A 66 -6.57 5.67 7.48
N GLN A 67 -6.55 6.19 8.70
CA GLN A 67 -6.88 5.46 9.92
C GLN A 67 -8.31 5.78 10.34
N TYR A 68 -9.10 4.76 10.64
CA TYR A 68 -10.48 4.85 11.10
C TYR A 68 -10.62 4.35 12.53
N ASP A 69 -11.47 5.04 13.29
CA ASP A 69 -12.07 4.48 14.50
C ASP A 69 -13.10 3.43 14.08
N VAL A 70 -12.92 2.17 14.48
CA VAL A 70 -13.86 1.12 14.06
C VAL A 70 -15.24 1.36 14.66
N ALA A 71 -15.33 1.80 15.93
CA ALA A 71 -16.59 1.91 16.66
C ALA A 71 -17.55 2.94 16.04
N THR A 72 -17.02 4.11 15.69
CA THR A 72 -17.75 5.24 15.09
C THR A 72 -17.75 5.19 13.56
N GLY A 73 -16.74 4.57 12.95
CA GLY A 73 -16.52 4.55 11.51
C GLY A 73 -15.79 5.79 10.99
N GLU A 74 -15.49 6.78 11.82
CA GLU A 74 -14.96 8.07 11.40
C GLU A 74 -13.44 8.05 11.17
N PRO A 75 -12.92 8.79 10.17
CA PRO A 75 -11.48 8.93 9.95
C PRO A 75 -10.80 9.70 11.09
N GLN A 76 -9.88 9.04 11.79
CA GLN A 76 -9.15 9.57 12.96
C GLN A 76 -7.83 10.22 12.64
N GLN A 77 -7.08 9.71 11.66
CA GLN A 77 -5.80 10.27 11.21
C GLN A 77 -5.59 9.91 9.75
N GLU A 78 -4.76 10.68 9.06
CA GLU A 78 -4.33 10.41 7.69
C GLU A 78 -2.84 10.70 7.60
N PHE A 79 -2.09 9.84 6.92
CA PHE A 79 -0.63 9.91 6.89
C PHE A 79 -0.11 9.86 5.46
N LEU A 80 0.95 10.63 5.20
CA LEU A 80 1.68 10.61 3.94
C LEU A 80 2.59 9.38 3.88
N TYR A 81 2.36 8.54 2.88
CA TYR A 81 3.21 7.40 2.53
C TYR A 81 3.83 7.63 1.14
N TYR A 82 5.15 7.52 1.02
CA TYR A 82 5.78 7.48 -0.31
C TYR A 82 6.06 6.05 -0.72
N THR A 83 5.57 5.63 -1.88
CA THR A 83 6.05 4.38 -2.51
C THR A 83 7.53 4.50 -2.87
N ASP A 84 8.23 3.39 -3.05
CA ASP A 84 9.56 3.43 -3.64
C ASP A 84 9.46 3.68 -5.16
N PRO A 85 10.54 4.21 -5.79
CA PRO A 85 10.66 4.22 -7.24
C PRO A 85 10.52 2.81 -7.83
N LEU A 86 10.04 2.75 -9.07
CA LEU A 86 9.89 1.51 -9.81
C LEU A 86 11.27 0.80 -9.93
N PRO A 87 11.34 -0.51 -9.64
CA PRO A 87 12.60 -1.26 -9.64
C PRO A 87 13.23 -1.42 -11.03
N PHE A 88 12.41 -1.40 -12.08
CA PHE A 88 12.81 -1.66 -13.46
C PHE A 88 11.77 -1.11 -14.44
N GLU A 89 12.21 -0.94 -15.68
CA GLU A 89 11.38 -0.53 -16.82
C GLU A 89 11.03 -1.72 -17.73
N SER A 90 10.08 -1.51 -18.64
CA SER A 90 9.75 -2.50 -19.66
C SER A 90 10.93 -2.72 -20.60
N ASN A 91 11.15 -3.97 -21.01
CA ASN A 91 12.11 -4.29 -22.05
C ASN A 91 11.47 -4.38 -23.46
N LEU A 92 10.17 -4.06 -23.57
CA LEU A 92 9.45 -4.03 -24.83
C LEU A 92 9.43 -2.61 -25.40
N PRO A 93 9.53 -2.44 -26.74
CA PRO A 93 9.33 -1.13 -27.36
C PRO A 93 7.94 -0.59 -27.04
N GLU A 94 7.87 0.66 -26.57
CA GLU A 94 6.63 1.32 -26.14
C GLU A 94 5.88 0.61 -25.00
N GLY A 95 6.55 -0.33 -24.31
CA GLY A 95 5.97 -1.02 -23.17
C GLY A 95 5.88 -0.12 -21.94
N PHE A 96 5.00 -0.50 -21.01
CA PHE A 96 4.77 0.29 -19.79
C PHE A 96 5.35 -0.38 -18.54
N SER A 97 5.51 0.45 -17.50
CA SER A 97 5.84 0.01 -16.16
C SER A 97 4.99 0.78 -15.17
N THR A 98 4.60 0.10 -14.09
CA THR A 98 3.67 0.64 -13.11
C THR A 98 3.92 0.01 -11.75
N GLY A 99 3.48 0.68 -10.70
CA GLY A 99 3.45 0.11 -9.36
C GLY A 99 2.80 1.02 -8.35
N GLY A 100 2.62 0.51 -7.15
CA GLY A 100 2.04 1.25 -6.04
C GLY A 100 1.89 0.42 -4.77
N LEU A 101 1.28 1.03 -3.76
CA LEU A 101 0.95 0.42 -2.47
C LEU A 101 -0.31 -0.43 -2.60
N VAL A 102 -0.15 -1.75 -2.64
CA VAL A 102 -1.27 -2.67 -2.93
C VAL A 102 -1.88 -3.30 -1.70
N GLU A 103 -1.18 -3.32 -0.55
CA GLU A 103 -1.71 -3.93 0.66
C GLU A 103 -1.12 -3.33 1.94
N LEU A 104 -1.91 -3.35 3.02
CA LEU A 104 -1.51 -3.06 4.38
C LEU A 104 -1.91 -4.21 5.32
N LEU A 105 -1.07 -4.53 6.29
CA LEU A 105 -1.39 -5.45 7.38
C LEU A 105 -1.07 -4.79 8.72
N ALA A 106 -2.08 -4.55 9.54
CA ALA A 106 -1.90 -3.91 10.84
C ALA A 106 -1.14 -4.83 11.81
N LEU A 107 -0.05 -4.33 12.38
CA LEU A 107 0.67 -4.97 13.49
C LEU A 107 0.09 -4.48 14.82
N ASP A 108 -0.06 -3.17 14.92
CA ASP A 108 -0.71 -2.45 16.01
C ASP A 108 -1.28 -1.12 15.49
N ARG A 109 -1.60 -0.17 16.39
CA ARG A 109 -2.20 1.13 16.03
C ARG A 109 -1.26 2.10 15.33
N THR A 110 0.04 1.82 15.37
CA THR A 110 1.12 2.70 14.90
C THR A 110 2.11 2.00 13.99
N HIS A 111 2.03 0.67 13.86
CA HIS A 111 2.90 -0.12 13.00
C HIS A 111 2.10 -0.98 12.03
N LEU A 112 2.53 -0.98 10.77
CA LEU A 112 1.93 -1.74 9.68
C LEU A 112 3.03 -2.52 8.94
N LEU A 113 2.64 -3.58 8.26
CA LEU A 113 3.37 -4.01 7.06
C LEU A 113 2.70 -3.38 5.85
N SER A 114 3.49 -2.89 4.90
CA SER A 114 3.00 -2.51 3.58
C SER A 114 3.54 -3.46 2.51
N MET A 115 2.75 -3.70 1.48
CA MET A 115 3.19 -4.36 0.25
C MET A 115 3.16 -3.35 -0.89
N GLU A 116 4.30 -3.15 -1.52
CA GLU A 116 4.38 -2.44 -2.79
C GLU A 116 4.58 -3.47 -3.91
N ARG A 117 3.82 -3.32 -4.99
CA ARG A 117 3.92 -4.17 -6.18
C ARG A 117 4.23 -3.31 -7.39
N ALA A 118 5.17 -3.79 -8.20
CA ALA A 118 5.47 -3.22 -9.50
C ALA A 118 5.31 -4.27 -10.61
N PHE A 119 5.01 -3.82 -11.82
CA PHE A 119 4.95 -4.60 -13.04
C PHE A 119 5.62 -3.84 -14.18
N ALA A 120 6.40 -4.54 -15.00
CA ALA A 120 6.90 -4.02 -16.26
C ALA A 120 6.74 -5.06 -17.38
N GLU A 121 6.25 -4.63 -18.53
CA GLU A 121 6.04 -5.53 -19.66
C GLU A 121 7.34 -6.16 -20.13
N GLY A 122 7.29 -7.48 -20.36
CA GLY A 122 8.44 -8.30 -20.75
C GLY A 122 9.49 -8.54 -19.65
N VAL A 123 9.30 -7.99 -18.44
CA VAL A 123 10.13 -8.27 -17.25
C VAL A 123 9.35 -9.08 -16.21
N GLY A 124 8.12 -8.66 -15.87
CA GLY A 124 7.26 -9.32 -14.89
C GLY A 124 6.98 -8.46 -13.66
N ASN A 125 6.56 -9.12 -12.56
CA ASN A 125 6.22 -8.45 -11.31
C ASN A 125 7.40 -8.40 -10.34
N ALA A 126 7.41 -7.39 -9.50
CA ALA A 126 8.24 -7.27 -8.30
C ALA A 126 7.40 -6.89 -7.11
N VAL A 127 7.78 -7.39 -5.94
CA VAL A 127 7.06 -7.18 -4.68
C VAL A 127 8.04 -6.83 -3.58
N ARG A 128 7.76 -5.75 -2.86
CA ARG A 128 8.51 -5.32 -1.68
C ARG A 128 7.59 -5.27 -0.49
N ILE A 129 8.06 -5.77 0.65
CA ILE A 129 7.38 -5.69 1.93
C ILE A 129 8.18 -4.78 2.84
N PHE A 130 7.52 -3.79 3.42
CA PHE A 130 8.12 -2.87 4.38
C PHE A 130 7.45 -2.99 5.74
N GLU A 131 8.24 -2.78 6.79
CA GLU A 131 7.75 -2.35 8.09
C GLU A 131 7.53 -0.84 8.04
N VAL A 132 6.35 -0.38 8.44
CA VAL A 132 5.97 1.03 8.43
C VAL A 132 5.65 1.47 9.84
N SER A 133 6.24 2.58 10.29
CA SER A 133 5.88 3.25 11.54
C SER A 133 5.19 4.58 11.26
N LEU A 134 4.00 4.74 11.83
CA LEU A 134 3.22 5.97 11.83
C LEU A 134 3.68 6.94 12.94
N ALA A 135 4.57 6.49 13.84
CA ALA A 135 5.03 7.29 14.96
C ALA A 135 5.83 8.51 14.48
N GLY A 136 5.36 9.69 14.86
CA GLY A 136 6.00 10.97 14.50
C GLY A 136 5.71 11.46 13.08
N ALA A 137 4.85 10.76 12.32
CA ALA A 137 4.31 11.29 11.07
C ALA A 137 3.23 12.34 11.34
N ASP A 138 3.11 13.32 10.45
CA ASP A 138 2.09 14.35 10.56
C ASP A 138 0.70 13.82 10.18
N ASP A 139 -0.33 14.34 10.85
CA ASP A 139 -1.73 14.11 10.47
C ASP A 139 -2.11 15.07 9.34
N ILE A 140 -2.30 14.53 8.14
CA ILE A 140 -2.57 15.29 6.92
C ILE A 140 -4.06 15.32 6.53
N ARG A 141 -4.98 14.92 7.44
CA ARG A 141 -6.42 14.90 7.15
C ARG A 141 -6.98 16.23 6.67
N SER A 142 -6.45 17.34 7.15
CA SER A 142 -6.88 18.69 6.75
C SER A 142 -6.21 19.20 5.48
N ILE A 143 -5.26 18.46 4.90
CA ILE A 143 -4.52 18.87 3.69
C ILE A 143 -5.22 18.27 2.47
N ASP A 144 -5.84 19.10 1.65
CA ASP A 144 -6.57 18.66 0.45
C ASP A 144 -5.66 18.32 -0.73
N SER A 145 -4.54 19.04 -0.88
CA SER A 145 -3.53 18.85 -1.93
C SER A 145 -2.13 18.89 -1.32
N LEU A 146 -1.35 17.82 -1.52
CA LEU A 146 0.05 17.79 -1.10
C LEU A 146 0.93 18.71 -1.95
N LEU A 147 0.63 18.85 -3.25
CA LEU A 147 1.35 19.77 -4.14
C LEU A 147 1.17 21.23 -3.72
N GLU A 148 -0.05 21.62 -3.33
CA GLU A 148 -0.33 22.96 -2.83
C GLU A 148 0.45 23.22 -1.54
N ALA A 149 0.33 22.32 -0.55
CA ALA A 149 1.08 22.42 0.72
C ALA A 149 2.60 22.53 0.50
N GLU A 150 3.17 21.69 -0.38
CA GLU A 150 4.59 21.78 -0.73
C GLU A 150 4.95 23.12 -1.37
N SER A 151 4.11 23.63 -2.27
CA SER A 151 4.33 24.93 -2.94
C SER A 151 4.27 26.13 -1.97
N GLU A 152 3.49 26.01 -0.90
CA GLU A 152 3.38 27.00 0.18
C GLU A 152 4.54 26.90 1.19
N GLY A 153 5.38 25.87 1.06
CA GLY A 153 6.56 25.64 1.88
C GLY A 153 6.30 24.82 3.14
N ASP A 154 5.14 24.15 3.23
CA ASP A 154 4.86 23.23 4.32
C ASP A 154 5.83 22.04 4.26
N ARG A 155 6.25 21.61 5.46
CA ARG A 155 7.09 20.43 5.62
C ARG A 155 6.27 19.36 6.31
N ILE A 156 5.75 18.43 5.52
CA ILE A 156 5.00 17.28 6.00
C ILE A 156 6.01 16.17 6.30
N GLN A 157 6.00 15.68 7.53
CA GLN A 157 6.76 14.50 7.93
C GLN A 157 6.00 13.24 7.49
N PRO A 158 6.49 12.49 6.48
CA PRO A 158 5.86 11.23 6.09
C PRO A 158 6.13 10.14 7.12
N VAL A 159 5.41 9.04 6.99
CA VAL A 159 5.67 7.80 7.74
C VAL A 159 7.08 7.30 7.47
N GLN A 160 7.65 6.57 8.43
CA GLN A 160 8.94 5.91 8.25
C GLN A 160 8.72 4.48 7.76
N LYS A 161 9.50 4.05 6.78
CA LYS A 161 9.46 2.67 6.28
C LYS A 161 10.83 2.02 6.24
N LYS A 162 10.87 0.71 6.44
CA LYS A 162 12.06 -0.14 6.40
C LYS A 162 11.79 -1.38 5.58
N LEU A 163 12.57 -1.60 4.52
CA LEU A 163 12.45 -2.78 3.67
C LEU A 163 12.76 -4.05 4.48
N LEU A 164 11.85 -5.02 4.46
CA LEU A 164 12.01 -6.33 5.08
C LEU A 164 12.28 -7.43 4.06
N LEU A 165 11.61 -7.36 2.90
CA LEU A 165 11.70 -8.36 1.85
C LEU A 165 11.55 -7.70 0.48
N ALA A 166 12.37 -8.12 -0.47
CA ALA A 166 12.23 -7.81 -1.88
C ALA A 166 12.22 -9.12 -2.69
N LEU A 167 11.17 -9.32 -3.48
CA LEU A 167 10.98 -10.43 -4.40
C LEU A 167 10.96 -9.85 -5.81
N GLU A 168 12.11 -9.87 -6.49
CA GLU A 168 12.30 -9.17 -7.77
C GLU A 168 13.01 -10.07 -8.80
N PRO A 169 12.70 -9.96 -10.10
CA PRO A 169 13.45 -10.62 -11.16
C PRO A 169 14.93 -10.18 -11.20
N PRO A 170 15.86 -11.07 -11.59
CA PRO A 170 15.65 -12.48 -11.93
C PRO A 170 15.66 -13.41 -10.70
N GLY A 171 15.79 -12.87 -9.48
CA GLY A 171 16.00 -13.66 -8.25
C GLY A 171 14.75 -14.35 -7.72
N ALA A 172 13.57 -13.75 -7.94
CA ALA A 172 12.29 -14.35 -7.61
C ALA A 172 11.32 -14.18 -8.79
N ILE A 173 10.51 -15.20 -9.04
CA ILE A 173 9.40 -15.14 -10.00
C ILE A 173 8.12 -15.11 -9.16
N VAL A 174 7.47 -13.95 -9.14
CA VAL A 174 6.20 -13.71 -8.45
C VAL A 174 5.17 -13.19 -9.45
N ASP A 175 3.89 -13.43 -9.15
CA ASP A 175 2.78 -12.82 -9.90
C ASP A 175 2.25 -11.56 -9.19
N ASN A 176 1.04 -11.12 -9.54
CA ASN A 176 0.35 -9.95 -9.00
C ASN A 176 -0.02 -10.11 -7.51
N LEU A 177 0.98 -10.21 -6.61
CA LEU A 177 0.74 -10.29 -5.17
C LEU A 177 0.10 -9.00 -4.68
N GLU A 178 -1.08 -9.13 -4.09
CA GLU A 178 -1.92 -8.02 -3.62
C GLU A 178 -2.60 -8.35 -2.28
N GLY A 179 -2.29 -9.50 -1.68
CA GLY A 179 -2.80 -9.86 -0.37
C GLY A 179 -1.68 -10.35 0.56
N ILE A 180 -1.76 -9.95 1.83
CA ILE A 180 -0.90 -10.46 2.89
C ILE A 180 -1.69 -10.72 4.17
N ILE A 181 -1.43 -11.85 4.81
CA ILE A 181 -2.01 -12.17 6.11
C ILE A 181 -1.02 -12.93 6.99
N PHE A 182 -1.20 -12.86 8.30
CA PHE A 182 -0.52 -13.75 9.22
C PHE A 182 -0.97 -15.20 9.02
N GLY A 183 -0.01 -16.11 8.91
CA GLY A 183 -0.24 -17.54 8.98
C GLY A 183 -0.03 -18.10 10.39
N THR A 184 0.05 -19.41 10.51
CA THR A 184 0.35 -20.08 11.78
C THR A 184 1.80 -19.81 12.22
N PRO A 185 2.06 -19.54 13.51
CA PRO A 185 3.42 -19.48 14.02
C PRO A 185 4.17 -20.79 13.78
N LEU A 186 5.46 -20.70 13.47
CA LEU A 186 6.34 -21.86 13.37
C LEU A 186 6.67 -22.42 14.76
N PRO A 187 7.09 -23.70 14.87
CA PRO A 187 7.50 -24.29 16.15
C PRO A 187 8.64 -23.54 16.86
N ASP A 188 9.45 -22.77 16.11
CA ASP A 188 10.53 -21.94 16.64
C ASP A 188 10.09 -20.53 17.07
N GLY A 189 8.78 -20.26 17.03
CA GLY A 189 8.16 -19.00 17.44
C GLY A 189 8.16 -17.90 16.38
N ARG A 190 8.71 -18.13 15.18
CA ARG A 190 8.60 -17.15 14.10
C ARG A 190 7.17 -17.08 13.58
N GLN A 191 6.69 -15.86 13.36
CA GLN A 191 5.41 -15.61 12.70
C GLN A 191 5.55 -15.89 11.20
N THR A 192 4.58 -16.57 10.59
CA THR A 192 4.53 -16.71 9.12
C THR A 192 3.67 -15.61 8.50
N LEU A 193 4.01 -15.23 7.28
CA LEU A 193 3.18 -14.41 6.40
C LEU A 193 2.78 -15.25 5.19
N ILE A 194 1.52 -15.17 4.82
CA ILE A 194 0.97 -15.77 3.61
C ILE A 194 0.69 -14.62 2.64
N LEU A 195 1.33 -14.66 1.49
CA LEU A 195 1.13 -13.73 0.39
C LEU A 195 0.25 -14.40 -0.66
N MET A 196 -0.65 -13.64 -1.29
CA MET A 196 -1.57 -14.13 -2.31
C MET A 196 -1.54 -13.24 -3.54
N SER A 197 -1.56 -13.84 -4.74
CA SER A 197 -1.73 -13.09 -5.99
C SER A 197 -3.15 -13.14 -6.52
N ASP A 198 -3.58 -11.99 -7.05
CA ASP A 198 -4.69 -11.94 -8.00
C ASP A 198 -4.20 -12.44 -9.35
N ASN A 199 -5.02 -13.20 -10.07
CA ASN A 199 -4.73 -13.56 -11.45
C ASN A 199 -5.34 -12.57 -12.45
N ASN A 200 -6.06 -11.55 -12.00
CA ASN A 200 -6.77 -10.56 -12.84
C ASN A 200 -7.71 -11.19 -13.87
N PHE A 201 -8.17 -12.42 -13.63
CA PHE A 201 -8.85 -13.26 -14.63
C PHE A 201 -8.07 -13.43 -15.95
N ASN A 202 -6.75 -13.26 -15.91
CA ASN A 202 -5.84 -13.31 -17.04
C ASN A 202 -5.22 -14.72 -17.17
N PRO A 203 -5.33 -15.39 -18.33
CA PRO A 203 -4.83 -16.77 -18.49
C PRO A 203 -3.31 -16.92 -18.39
N ILE A 204 -2.53 -15.84 -18.46
CA ILE A 204 -1.08 -15.88 -18.29
C ILE A 204 -0.63 -15.56 -16.85
N GLN A 205 -1.56 -15.20 -15.97
CA GLN A 205 -1.29 -14.99 -14.55
C GLN A 205 -1.84 -16.17 -13.73
N ILE A 206 -1.17 -16.48 -12.63
CA ILE A 206 -1.56 -17.58 -11.74
C ILE A 206 -1.85 -17.05 -10.33
N THR A 207 -2.85 -17.65 -9.68
CA THR A 207 -3.05 -17.49 -8.24
C THR A 207 -1.94 -18.26 -7.52
N GLN A 208 -1.10 -17.52 -6.82
CA GLN A 208 0.03 -18.01 -6.05
C GLN A 208 -0.26 -17.82 -4.56
N PHE A 209 0.23 -18.75 -3.75
CA PHE A 209 0.34 -18.57 -2.31
C PHE A 209 1.80 -18.77 -1.94
N LEU A 210 2.43 -17.73 -1.37
CA LEU A 210 3.78 -17.82 -0.85
C LEU A 210 3.73 -17.75 0.67
N ILE A 211 4.36 -18.71 1.34
CA ILE A 211 4.48 -18.71 2.80
C ILE A 211 5.92 -18.37 3.14
N ILE A 212 6.12 -17.24 3.79
CA ILE A 212 7.42 -16.79 4.26
C ILE A 212 7.44 -16.76 5.78
N ALA A 213 8.58 -17.14 6.36
CA ALA A 213 8.79 -16.93 7.78
C ALA A 213 9.25 -15.49 7.97
N ASN A 214 8.50 -14.69 8.76
CA ASN A 214 8.92 -13.36 9.13
C ASN A 214 10.27 -13.48 9.87
N PRO A 215 11.36 -12.87 9.38
CA PRO A 215 12.59 -12.81 10.17
C PRO A 215 12.24 -12.12 11.49
N LYS A 216 12.67 -12.70 12.63
CA LYS A 216 12.47 -12.05 13.93
C LYS A 216 12.96 -10.60 13.81
N VAL A 217 12.06 -9.63 13.98
CA VAL A 217 12.48 -8.26 14.31
C VAL A 217 13.20 -8.39 15.65
N PRO A 218 14.50 -8.05 15.74
CA PRO A 218 15.20 -8.12 17.02
C PRO A 218 14.50 -7.22 18.04
N GLU A 219 14.30 -7.74 19.25
CA GLU A 219 13.86 -6.97 20.42
C GLU A 219 14.79 -5.77 20.69
#